data_AF-A0A379GD27-F1
#
_entry.id   AF-A0A379GD27-F1
#
_cell.length_a   1.000
_cell.length_b   1.000
_cell.length_c   1.000
_cell.angle_alpha   90.00
_cell.angle_beta   90.00
_cell.angle_gamma   90.00
#
_symmetry.space_group_name_H-M   'P 1'
#
loop_
_entity.id
_entity.type
_entity.pdbx_description
1 polymer ?
#
loop_
_entity_poly.entity_id
_entity_poly.type
_entity_poly.pdbx_seq_one_letter_code
_entity_poly.pdbx_strand_id
1 'polypeptide(L)'
;MIPETKRGQQNNSGDLSLKINMVTKIIIKGFYRPNELAITSLDSHAKKITFKKVGNNVQVNNPTPYYFTVSNLKFDGKSYQSANAPMVAPFSSLNLAIDKSIKQVSWQYIDDFGGLSNTFENKIIVE
;
A
#
# COMPACT_ATOMS: atom_id res chain seq x y z
N MET A 1 -55.93 -48.91 40.38
CA MET A 1 -54.73 -48.04 40.46
C MET A 1 -53.83 -48.39 39.30
N ILE A 2 -53.61 -47.46 38.38
CA ILE A 2 -52.77 -47.63 37.19
C ILE A 2 -51.59 -46.66 37.35
N PRO A 3 -50.32 -47.09 37.21
CA PRO A 3 -49.17 -46.23 37.48
C PRO A 3 -48.98 -45.17 36.40
N GLU A 4 -48.57 -43.97 36.82
CA GLU A 4 -48.13 -42.87 35.96
C GLU A 4 -46.81 -43.25 35.26
N THR A 5 -46.76 -43.06 33.94
CA THR A 5 -45.51 -43.09 33.18
C THR A 5 -44.91 -41.69 33.17
N LYS A 6 -43.73 -41.50 33.79
CA LYS A 6 -42.97 -40.25 33.69
C LYS A 6 -42.51 -40.06 32.23
N ARG A 7 -43.22 -39.22 31.46
CA ARG A 7 -42.78 -38.80 30.13
C ARG A 7 -41.75 -37.68 30.30
N GLY A 8 -40.52 -37.97 29.87
CA GLY A 8 -39.33 -37.15 30.10
C GLY A 8 -39.46 -35.69 29.69
N GLN A 9 -38.76 -34.84 30.43
CA GLN A 9 -38.56 -33.43 30.10
C GLN A 9 -37.86 -33.32 28.74
N GLN A 10 -38.59 -32.84 27.74
CA GLN A 10 -37.99 -32.38 26.49
C GLN A 10 -37.50 -30.95 26.75
N ASN A 11 -36.23 -30.84 27.18
CA ASN A 11 -35.52 -29.57 27.19
C ASN A 11 -35.31 -29.14 25.74
N ASN A 12 -36.26 -28.37 25.20
CA ASN A 12 -36.05 -27.64 23.97
C ASN A 12 -35.09 -26.48 24.27
N SER A 13 -33.81 -26.80 24.38
CA SER A 13 -32.73 -25.81 24.21
C SER A 13 -32.83 -25.33 22.77
N GLY A 14 -33.64 -24.29 22.55
CA GLY A 14 -33.77 -23.63 21.27
C GLY A 14 -32.39 -23.15 20.85
N ASP A 15 -31.84 -23.82 19.84
CA ASP A 15 -30.54 -23.59 19.28
C ASP A 15 -30.42 -22.10 18.86
N LEU A 16 -29.61 -21.32 19.60
CA LEU A 16 -29.36 -19.93 19.29
C LEU A 16 -28.47 -19.87 18.04
N SER A 17 -29.09 -19.83 16.86
CA SER A 17 -28.34 -19.72 15.61
C SER A 17 -27.78 -18.30 15.44
N LEU A 18 -26.50 -18.10 15.73
CA LEU A 18 -25.78 -16.87 15.38
C LEU A 18 -25.39 -16.93 13.90
N LYS A 19 -26.00 -16.07 13.07
CA LYS A 19 -25.62 -15.90 11.65
C LYS A 19 -24.60 -14.78 11.54
N ILE A 20 -23.35 -15.12 11.18
CA ILE A 20 -22.30 -14.15 10.84
C ILE A 20 -22.23 -14.00 9.33
N ASN A 21 -22.34 -12.78 8.83
CA ASN A 21 -22.12 -12.45 7.42
C ASN A 21 -20.80 -11.68 7.29
N MET A 22 -19.88 -12.18 6.48
CA MET A 22 -18.63 -11.49 6.16
C MET A 22 -18.63 -11.11 4.67
N VAL A 23 -18.31 -9.85 4.39
CA VAL A 23 -18.14 -9.34 3.02
C VAL A 23 -16.76 -8.72 2.91
N THR A 24 -15.96 -9.22 1.97
CA THR A 24 -14.59 -8.75 1.73
C THR A 24 -14.52 -8.01 0.40
N LYS A 25 -13.84 -6.85 0.38
CA LYS A 25 -13.52 -6.12 -0.84
C LYS A 25 -12.04 -6.31 -1.16
N ILE A 26 -11.76 -6.88 -2.33
CA ILE A 26 -10.40 -7.06 -2.85
C ILE A 26 -10.20 -6.07 -3.99
N ILE A 27 -9.17 -5.22 -3.90
CA ILE A 27 -8.79 -4.27 -4.96
C ILE A 27 -7.36 -4.61 -5.39
N ILE A 28 -7.19 -4.98 -6.66
CA ILE A 28 -5.90 -5.35 -7.25
C ILE A 28 -5.54 -4.31 -8.31
N LYS A 29 -4.27 -3.84 -8.31
CA LYS A 29 -3.75 -2.96 -9.36
C LYS A 29 -3.39 -3.80 -10.59
N GLY A 30 -4.00 -3.50 -11.73
CA GLY A 30 -3.64 -4.09 -13.03
C GLY A 30 -2.80 -3.13 -13.86
N PHE A 31 -1.61 -3.54 -14.27
CA PHE A 31 -0.73 -2.75 -15.14
C PHE A 31 -0.52 -3.48 -16.47
N TYR A 32 -0.84 -2.82 -17.57
CA TYR A 32 -0.47 -3.28 -18.90
C TYR A 32 0.97 -2.83 -19.22
N ARG A 33 1.82 -3.77 -19.65
CA ARG A 33 3.21 -3.51 -20.07
C ARG A 33 3.43 -4.02 -21.49
N PRO A 34 3.53 -3.13 -22.49
CA PRO A 34 3.91 -3.49 -23.86
C PRO A 34 5.27 -4.20 -23.92
N ASN A 35 5.49 -5.00 -24.95
CA ASN A 35 6.73 -5.79 -25.12
C ASN A 35 7.97 -4.90 -25.29
N GLU A 36 7.79 -3.70 -25.85
CA GLU A 36 8.84 -2.70 -26.05
C GLU A 36 9.34 -2.09 -24.73
N LEU A 37 8.60 -2.29 -23.64
CA LEU A 37 8.96 -1.89 -22.28
C LEU A 37 9.40 -3.10 -21.43
N ALA A 38 10.10 -4.05 -22.04
CA ALA A 38 10.68 -5.17 -21.31
C ALA A 38 11.63 -4.66 -20.21
N ILE A 39 11.41 -5.14 -18.98
CA ILE A 39 12.24 -4.76 -17.83
C ILE A 39 13.57 -5.50 -17.91
N THR A 40 14.65 -4.75 -18.07
CA THR A 40 16.00 -5.23 -17.79
C THR A 40 16.32 -5.15 -16.30
N SER A 41 15.89 -4.07 -15.62
CA SER A 41 15.99 -3.92 -14.17
C SER A 41 15.11 -2.77 -13.66
N LEU A 42 14.10 -3.06 -12.82
CA LEU A 42 13.23 -2.03 -12.25
C LEU A 42 13.99 -1.13 -11.26
N ASP A 43 14.98 -1.67 -10.54
CA ASP A 43 15.90 -0.92 -9.69
C ASP A 43 16.63 0.20 -10.45
N SER A 44 17.08 -0.07 -11.68
CA SER A 44 17.76 0.93 -12.49
C SER A 44 16.87 2.13 -12.84
N HIS A 45 15.56 1.90 -12.97
CA HIS A 45 14.56 2.94 -13.18
C HIS A 45 14.19 3.64 -11.87
N ALA A 46 14.06 2.91 -10.77
CA ALA A 46 13.78 3.47 -9.45
C ALA A 46 14.84 4.51 -9.01
N LYS A 47 16.11 4.28 -9.35
CA LYS A 47 17.22 5.24 -9.09
C LYS A 47 17.03 6.60 -9.78
N LYS A 48 16.18 6.69 -10.80
CA LYS A 48 15.90 7.94 -11.52
C LYS A 48 14.79 8.77 -10.87
N ILE A 49 14.06 8.20 -9.90
CA ILE A 49 13.03 8.93 -9.15
C ILE A 49 13.70 10.01 -8.30
N THR A 50 13.21 11.25 -8.41
CA THR A 50 13.72 12.37 -7.64
C THR A 50 12.66 12.93 -6.69
N PHE A 51 13.13 13.55 -5.61
CA PHE A 51 12.27 14.16 -4.60
C PHE A 51 12.67 15.63 -4.47
N LYS A 52 11.72 16.51 -4.74
CA LYS A 52 11.92 17.96 -4.72
C LYS A 52 10.99 18.62 -3.74
N LYS A 53 11.48 19.53 -2.90
CA LYS A 53 10.62 20.34 -2.04
C LYS A 53 9.94 21.42 -2.88
N VAL A 54 8.62 21.53 -2.78
CA VAL A 54 7.80 22.53 -3.45
C VAL A 54 6.77 23.06 -2.46
N GLY A 55 7.02 24.25 -1.90
CA GLY A 55 6.18 24.82 -0.83
C GLY A 55 6.08 23.88 0.37
N ASN A 56 4.86 23.49 0.73
CA ASN A 56 4.54 22.57 1.82
C ASN A 56 4.41 21.11 1.36
N ASN A 57 5.01 20.76 0.21
CA ASN A 57 4.99 19.41 -0.33
C ASN A 57 6.41 18.94 -0.67
N VAL A 58 6.59 17.62 -0.66
CA VAL A 58 7.64 16.94 -1.43
C VAL A 58 6.99 16.41 -2.71
N GLN A 59 7.46 16.89 -3.85
CA GLN A 59 7.11 16.36 -5.15
C GLN A 59 8.02 15.19 -5.49
N VAL A 60 7.44 14.01 -5.66
CA VAL A 60 8.09 12.80 -6.17
C VAL A 60 7.95 12.80 -7.68
N ASN A 61 9.06 12.92 -8.40
CA ASN A 61 9.06 12.98 -9.86
C ASN A 61 9.53 11.64 -10.44
N ASN A 62 8.75 11.10 -11.38
CA ASN A 62 9.04 9.86 -12.07
C ASN A 62 9.28 10.12 -13.56
N PRO A 63 10.55 10.18 -14.00
CA PRO A 63 10.88 10.37 -15.42
C PRO A 63 10.86 9.06 -16.23
N THR A 64 10.33 7.96 -15.68
CA THR A 64 10.44 6.62 -16.28
C THR A 64 9.09 6.13 -16.83
N PRO A 65 9.08 5.12 -17.72
CA PRO A 65 7.85 4.55 -18.27
C PRO A 65 7.12 3.58 -17.32
N TYR A 66 7.51 3.47 -16.05
CA TYR A 66 6.96 2.50 -15.09
C TYR A 66 6.21 3.18 -13.95
N TYR A 67 5.13 2.53 -13.47
CA TYR A 67 4.50 2.92 -12.21
C TYR A 67 5.37 2.47 -11.04
N PHE A 68 5.48 3.32 -10.02
CA PHE A 68 6.12 2.94 -8.76
C PHE A 68 5.17 3.15 -7.60
N THR A 69 4.79 2.06 -6.92
CA THR A 69 4.12 2.14 -5.62
C THR A 69 5.19 2.29 -4.55
N VAL A 70 5.25 3.46 -3.92
CA VAL A 70 6.18 3.79 -2.86
C VAL A 70 5.71 3.14 -1.56
N SER A 71 6.62 2.42 -0.91
CA SER A 71 6.44 1.73 0.36
C SER A 71 7.56 2.12 1.32
N ASN A 72 7.33 1.93 2.63
CA ASN A 72 8.28 2.27 3.70
C ASN A 72 8.90 3.67 3.56
N LEU A 73 8.10 4.63 3.09
CA LEU A 73 8.53 6.01 2.87
C LEU A 73 8.81 6.69 4.20
N LYS A 74 10.01 7.25 4.34
CA LYS A 74 10.44 8.02 5.51
C LYS A 74 11.05 9.35 5.09
N PHE A 75 10.67 10.41 5.79
CA PHE A 75 11.26 11.73 5.68
C PHE A 75 12.09 12.01 6.93
N ASP A 76 13.39 12.26 6.76
CA ASP A 76 14.35 12.42 7.85
C ASP A 76 14.22 11.32 8.94
N GLY A 77 14.06 10.07 8.50
CA GLY A 77 13.92 8.90 9.36
C GLY A 77 12.53 8.69 9.98
N LYS A 78 11.58 9.63 9.83
CA LYS A 78 10.20 9.48 10.30
C LYS A 78 9.30 8.92 9.21
N SER A 79 8.55 7.87 9.51
CA SER A 79 7.60 7.26 8.57
C SER A 79 6.55 8.27 8.12
N TYR A 80 6.38 8.36 6.80
CA TYR A 80 5.30 9.11 6.18
C TYR A 80 4.01 8.33 6.29
N GLN A 81 2.97 8.95 6.85
CA GLN A 81 1.67 8.33 7.01
C GLN A 81 0.76 8.73 5.84
N SER A 82 0.21 7.75 5.15
CA SER A 82 -0.78 7.96 4.10
C SER A 82 -1.86 6.89 4.18
N ALA A 83 -3.10 7.27 3.87
CA ALA A 83 -4.23 6.36 3.85
C ALA A 83 -4.07 5.23 2.81
N ASN A 84 -3.30 5.49 1.74
CA ASN A 84 -2.99 4.54 0.69
C ASN A 84 -1.49 4.56 0.42
N ALA A 85 -0.93 3.44 -0.05
CA ALA A 85 0.44 3.39 -0.54
C ALA A 85 0.59 4.36 -1.74
N PRO A 86 1.37 5.45 -1.62
CA PRO A 86 1.53 6.44 -2.68
C PRO A 86 2.03 5.78 -3.97
N MET A 87 1.49 6.17 -5.12
CA MET A 87 1.91 5.62 -6.40
C MET A 87 2.16 6.75 -7.39
N VAL A 88 3.36 6.76 -7.97
CA VAL A 88 3.73 7.74 -8.99
C VAL A 88 3.62 7.09 -10.38
N ALA A 89 2.88 7.77 -11.27
CA ALA A 89 2.64 7.33 -12.64
C ALA A 89 3.85 7.57 -13.55
N PRO A 90 3.95 6.88 -14.71
CA PRO A 90 4.96 7.14 -15.72
C PRO A 90 4.99 8.61 -16.14
N PHE A 91 6.19 9.16 -16.29
CA PHE A 91 6.42 10.55 -16.75
C PHE A 91 5.60 11.61 -16.01
N SER A 92 5.35 11.39 -14.72
CA SER A 92 4.49 12.23 -13.90
C SER A 92 5.11 12.50 -12.53
N SER A 93 4.50 13.44 -11.82
CA SER A 93 4.83 13.77 -10.45
C SER A 93 3.67 13.46 -9.49
N LEU A 94 4.00 13.18 -8.24
CA LEU A 94 3.08 13.04 -7.12
C LEU A 94 3.48 14.01 -6.00
N ASN A 95 2.54 14.78 -5.47
CA ASN A 95 2.80 15.69 -4.35
C ASN A 95 2.43 15.00 -3.03
N LEU A 96 3.36 15.01 -2.08
CA LEU A 96 3.19 14.50 -0.72
C LEU A 96 3.29 15.66 0.27
N ALA A 97 2.21 15.93 0.99
CA ALA A 97 2.17 17.01 1.98
C ALA A 97 3.20 16.77 3.10
N ILE A 98 3.91 17.81 3.51
CA ILE A 98 4.88 17.77 4.61
C ILE A 98 4.55 18.88 5.62
N ASP A 99 4.82 18.63 6.89
CA ASP A 99 4.59 19.56 8.01
C ASP A 99 5.81 20.45 8.30
N LYS A 100 6.98 20.09 7.76
CA LYS A 100 8.25 20.78 7.99
C LYS A 100 9.21 20.59 6.83
N SER A 101 10.34 21.28 6.87
CA SER A 101 11.41 21.06 5.91
C SER A 101 12.04 19.68 6.07
N ILE A 102 12.15 18.94 4.97
CA ILE A 102 12.77 17.62 4.89
C ILE A 102 14.10 17.72 4.15
N LYS A 103 15.12 16.99 4.61
CA LYS A 103 16.46 16.97 3.99
C LYS A 103 16.72 15.69 3.21
N GLN A 104 16.25 14.56 3.71
CA GLN A 104 16.47 13.25 3.12
C GLN A 104 15.19 12.43 3.10
N VAL A 105 15.12 11.54 2.14
CA VAL A 105 14.06 10.55 2.01
C VAL A 105 14.68 9.17 1.88
N SER A 106 14.10 8.21 2.61
CA SER A 106 14.35 6.79 2.36
C SER A 106 13.05 6.09 2.03
N TRP A 107 13.09 5.17 1.07
CA TRP A 107 11.89 4.54 0.54
C TRP A 107 12.22 3.21 -0.15
N GLN A 108 11.20 2.39 -0.33
CA GLN A 108 11.23 1.17 -1.13
C GLN A 108 10.09 1.24 -2.15
N TYR A 109 10.14 0.40 -3.18
CA TYR A 109 8.98 0.18 -4.04
C TYR A 109 8.48 -1.25 -3.92
N ILE A 110 7.22 -1.47 -4.30
CA ILE A 110 6.64 -2.81 -4.43
C ILE A 110 6.90 -3.31 -5.86
N ASP A 111 7.56 -4.46 -5.98
CA ASP A 111 7.88 -5.08 -7.26
C ASP A 111 6.67 -5.85 -7.86
N ASP A 112 6.87 -6.40 -9.07
CA ASP A 112 5.83 -7.12 -9.82
C ASP A 112 5.36 -8.40 -9.13
N PHE A 113 6.12 -8.93 -8.17
CA PHE A 113 5.78 -10.12 -7.38
C PHE A 113 5.17 -9.76 -6.02
N GLY A 114 4.98 -8.47 -5.74
CA GLY A 114 4.48 -7.97 -4.46
C GLY A 114 5.56 -7.87 -3.37
N GLY A 115 6.83 -8.11 -3.71
CA GLY A 115 7.98 -7.96 -2.82
C GLY A 115 8.39 -6.50 -2.63
N LEU A 116 9.18 -6.23 -1.58
CA LEU A 116 9.80 -4.92 -1.38
C LEU A 116 11.20 -4.91 -2.00
N SER A 117 11.51 -3.84 -2.72
CA SER A 117 12.86 -3.58 -3.21
C SER A 117 13.87 -3.38 -2.06
N ASN A 118 15.16 -3.28 -2.38
CA ASN A 118 16.12 -2.68 -1.46
C ASN A 118 15.75 -1.22 -1.16
N THR A 119 16.23 -0.70 -0.02
CA THR A 119 16.01 0.70 0.38
C THR A 119 16.80 1.65 -0.52
N PHE A 120 16.11 2.65 -1.04
CA PHE A 120 16.68 3.79 -1.76
C PHE A 120 16.77 4.98 -0.81
N GLU A 121 17.86 5.75 -0.93
CA GLU A 121 18.05 7.00 -0.21
C GLU A 121 18.28 8.13 -1.20
N ASN A 122 17.50 9.21 -1.07
CA ASN A 122 17.66 10.41 -1.88
C ASN A 122 17.78 11.64 -0.99
N LYS A 123 18.60 12.61 -1.40
CA LYS A 123 18.54 13.97 -0.84
C LYS A 123 17.37 14.71 -1.47
N ILE A 124 16.71 15.55 -0.67
CA ILE A 124 15.67 16.43 -1.18
C ILE A 124 16.32 17.58 -1.95
N ILE A 125 15.89 17.77 -3.19
CA ILE A 125 16.26 18.93 -3.99
C ILE A 125 15.49 20.14 -3.45
N VAL A 126 16.23 21.17 -3.04
CA VAL A 126 15.69 22.45 -2.58
C VAL A 126 16.05 23.48 -3.64
N GLU A 127 15.05 24.15 -4.20
CA GLU A 127 15.22 25.38 -4.97
C GLU A 127 15.11 26.60 -4.05
#